data_AF-A0A6I7NUL4-F1
#
_entry.id   AF-A0A6I7NUL4-F1
#
_cell.length_a   1.000
_cell.length_b   1.000
_cell.length_c   1.000
_cell.angle_alpha   90.00
_cell.angle_beta   90.00
_cell.angle_gamma   90.00
#
_symmetry.space_group_name_H-M   'P 1'
#
loop_
_entity.id
_entity.type
_entity.pdbx_description
1 polymer ?
#
loop_
_entity_poly.entity_id
_entity_poly.type
_entity_poly.pdbx_seq_one_letter_code
_entity_poly.pdbx_strand_id
1 'polypeptide(L)' 'MKTIHWIILGILFVITLGFEFTALAGYDSHWWNAIPAFYALFGFVCCIAIIYVAKFIAKNIVNRDINYYD' A
#
# COMPACT_ATOMS: atom_id res chain seq x y z
N MET A 1 -5.12 12.97 -17.48
CA MET A 1 -4.96 12.70 -16.03
C MET A 1 -4.41 13.97 -15.38
N LYS A 2 -5.13 14.59 -14.45
CA LYS A 2 -4.73 15.89 -13.89
C LYS A 2 -3.48 15.70 -13.02
N THR A 3 -2.50 16.58 -13.17
CA THR A 3 -1.21 16.57 -12.45
C THR A 3 -1.35 16.59 -10.93
N ILE A 4 -2.50 17.02 -10.42
CA ILE A 4 -2.85 17.09 -9.00
C ILE A 4 -2.63 15.76 -8.25
N HIS A 5 -2.98 14.60 -8.82
CA HIS A 5 -2.83 13.34 -8.09
C HIS A 5 -1.36 13.00 -7.82
N TRP A 6 -0.47 13.32 -8.74
CA TRP A 6 0.97 13.14 -8.55
C TRP A 6 1.54 14.08 -7.49
N ILE A 7 1.02 15.31 -7.44
CA ILE A 7 1.40 16.28 -6.40
C ILE A 7 0.95 15.79 -5.03
N ILE A 8 -0.30 15.33 -4.89
CA ILE A 8 -0.83 14.79 -3.64
C ILE A 8 -0.04 13.57 -3.18
N LEU A 9 0.27 12.65 -4.10
CA LEU A 9 1.07 11.47 -3.80
C LEU A 9 2.47 11.86 -3.30
N GLY A 10 3.12 12.81 -3.98
CA GLY A 10 4.42 13.32 -3.58
C GLY A 10 4.41 13.96 -2.18
N ILE A 11 3.40 14.77 -1.88
CA ILE A 11 3.24 15.40 -0.57
C ILE A 11 3.03 14.33 0.52
N LEU A 12 2.14 13.37 0.31
CA LEU A 12 1.91 12.28 1.26
C LEU A 12 3.18 11.48 1.52
N PHE A 13 3.93 11.14 0.46
CA PHE A 13 5.19 10.42 0.58
C PHE A 13 6.23 11.19 1.41
N VAL A 14 6.41 12.49 1.16
CA VAL A 14 7.33 13.34 1.93
C VAL A 14 6.90 13.44 3.39
N ILE A 15 5.60 13.57 3.67
CA ILE A 15 5.08 13.58 5.04
C ILE A 15 5.40 12.24 5.73
N THR A 16 5.14 11.11 5.09
CA THR A 16 5.45 9.79 5.64
C THR A 16 6.94 9.65 6.00
N LEU A 17 7.84 10.06 5.09
CA LEU A 17 9.28 10.05 5.38
C LEU A 17 9.65 10.98 6.53
N GLY A 18 9.08 12.19 6.56
CA GLY A 18 9.29 13.15 7.64
C GLY A 18 8.92 12.56 9.00
N PHE A 19 7.77 11.90 9.10
CA PHE A 19 7.35 11.21 10.33
C PHE A 19 8.27 10.05 10.70
N GLU A 20 8.69 9.25 9.72
CA GLU A 20 9.60 8.12 9.95
C GLU A 20 10.92 8.56 10.59
N PHE A 21 11.56 9.59 10.03
CA PHE A 21 12.86 10.04 10.51
C PHE A 21 12.79 10.94 11.76
N THR A 22 11.65 11.56 12.07
CA THR A 22 11.52 12.47 13.23
C THR A 22 10.85 11.84 14.44
N ALA A 23 9.75 11.12 14.25
CA ALA A 23 8.92 10.60 15.33
C ALA A 23 9.24 9.13 15.66
N LEU A 24 9.66 8.35 14.67
CA LEU A 24 9.84 6.89 14.82
C LEU A 24 11.31 6.47 14.97
N ALA A 25 12.26 7.32 14.60
CA ALA A 25 13.70 7.03 14.74
C ALA A 25 14.15 6.83 16.19
N GLY A 26 13.42 7.35 17.19
CA GLY A 26 13.75 7.23 18.62
C GLY A 26 12.71 6.53 19.49
N TYR A 27 11.56 6.12 18.94
CA TYR A 27 10.44 5.54 19.68
C TYR A 27 10.27 4.07 19.29
N ASP A 28 10.41 3.16 20.25
CA ASP A 28 10.33 1.70 20.12
C ASP A 28 11.11 1.12 18.92
N SER A 29 12.30 0.57 19.20
CA SER A 29 13.17 -0.05 18.20
C SER A 29 12.59 -1.37 17.69
N HIS A 30 11.55 -1.30 16.87
CA HIS A 30 11.21 -2.40 16.00
C HIS A 30 12.36 -2.58 15.01
N TRP A 31 12.73 -3.83 14.73
CA TRP A 31 13.89 -4.13 13.87
C TRP A 31 13.76 -3.54 12.46
N TRP A 32 12.53 -3.34 11.97
CA TRP A 32 12.29 -2.73 10.66
C TRP A 32 12.53 -1.22 10.63
N ASN A 33 12.61 -0.52 11.77
CA ASN A 33 12.99 0.89 11.81
C ASN A 33 14.45 1.13 11.37
N ALA A 34 15.26 0.06 11.29
CA ALA A 34 16.59 0.11 10.68
C ALA A 34 16.54 0.21 9.14
N ILE A 35 15.39 -0.10 8.53
CA ILE A 35 15.20 -0.03 7.08
C ILE A 35 14.64 1.37 6.76
N PRO A 36 15.36 2.22 6.02
CA PRO A 36 14.85 3.53 5.67
C PRO A 36 13.67 3.44 4.70
N ALA A 37 12.69 4.33 4.87
CA ALA A 37 11.43 4.36 4.14
C ALA A 37 10.58 3.09 4.32
N PHE A 38 10.78 2.33 5.40
CA PHE A 38 10.13 1.03 5.59
C PHE A 38 8.61 1.14 5.49
N TYR A 39 8.01 2.12 6.17
CA TYR A 39 6.56 2.23 6.24
C TYR A 39 5.94 2.63 4.89
N ALA A 40 6.64 3.47 4.12
CA ALA A 40 6.20 3.83 2.78
C ALA A 40 6.29 2.64 1.82
N LEU A 41 7.39 1.88 1.87
CA LEU A 41 7.60 0.67 1.07
C LEU A 41 6.60 -0.42 1.44
N PHE A 42 6.43 -0.69 2.73
CA PHE A 42 5.51 -1.69 3.23
C PHE A 42 4.07 -1.35 2.85
N GLY A 43 3.65 -0.09 3.03
CA GLY A 43 2.34 0.39 2.58
C GLY A 43 2.12 0.20 1.08
N PHE A 44 3.12 0.53 0.26
CA PHE A 44 3.07 0.34 -1.19
C PHE A 44 2.92 -1.14 -1.57
N VAL A 45 3.71 -2.03 -0.96
CA VAL A 45 3.62 -3.48 -1.17
C VAL A 45 2.24 -3.99 -0.75
N CYS A 46 1.70 -3.53 0.39
CA CYS A 46 0.36 -3.88 0.84
C CYS A 46 -0.72 -3.45 -0.16
N CYS A 47 -0.64 -2.23 -0.70
CA CYS A 47 -1.57 -1.76 -1.73
C CYS A 47 -1.54 -2.67 -2.98
N ILE A 48 -0.34 -3.02 -3.46
CA ILE A 48 -0.18 -3.95 -4.57
C ILE A 48 -0.79 -5.31 -4.23
N ALA A 49 -0.45 -5.85 -3.07
CA ALA A 49 -0.95 -7.14 -2.60
C ALA A 49 -2.48 -7.17 -2.55
N ILE A 50 -3.11 -6.12 -2.00
CA ILE A 50 -4.57 -6.01 -1.93
C ILE A 50 -5.19 -6.01 -3.33
N ILE A 51 -4.62 -5.29 -4.30
CA ILE A 51 -5.14 -5.27 -5.68
C ILE A 51 -5.11 -6.69 -6.28
N TYR A 52 -3.99 -7.39 -6.15
CA TYR A 52 -3.86 -8.74 -6.72
C TYR A 52 -4.72 -9.77 -5.99
N VAL A 53 -4.79 -9.70 -4.66
CA VAL A 53 -5.64 -10.57 -3.84
C VAL A 53 -7.12 -10.33 -4.20
N ALA A 54 -7.56 -9.09 -4.30
CA ALA A 54 -8.92 -8.75 -4.71
C ALA A 54 -9.23 -9.31 -6.11
N LYS A 55 -8.30 -9.16 -7.06
CA LYS A 55 -8.45 -9.72 -8.41
C LYS A 55 -8.50 -11.25 -8.42
N PHE A 56 -7.70 -11.90 -7.58
CA PHE A 56 -7.70 -13.35 -7.43
C PHE A 56 -9.02 -13.86 -6.87
N ILE A 57 -9.53 -13.24 -5.79
CA ILE A 57 -10.82 -13.58 -5.19
C ILE A 57 -11.95 -13.34 -6.19
N ALA A 58 -11.94 -12.18 -6.85
CA ALA A 58 -12.94 -11.84 -7.86
C ALA A 58 -13.00 -12.90 -8.98
N LYS A 59 -11.84 -13.31 -9.50
CA LYS A 59 -11.77 -14.29 -10.59
C LYS A 59 -12.16 -15.72 -10.18
N ASN A 60 -11.67 -16.20 -9.03
CA ASN A 60 -11.73 -17.62 -8.68
C ASN A 60 -12.88 -17.98 -7.74
N ILE A 61 -13.37 -17.02 -6.95
CA ILE A 61 -14.38 -17.27 -5.91
C ILE A 61 -15.70 -16.60 -6.27
N VAL A 62 -15.64 -15.33 -6.73
CA VAL A 62 -16.85 -14.52 -6.95
C VAL A 62 -17.41 -14.71 -8.34
N ASN A 63 -16.57 -14.82 -9.37
CA ASN A 63 -17.05 -15.03 -10.74
C ASN A 63 -17.69 -16.42 -10.85
N ARG A 64 -19.01 -16.45 -10.94
CA ARG A 64 -19.77 -17.68 -11.21
C ARG A 64 -19.76 -18.00 -12.69
N ASP A 65 -19.82 -19.29 -12.98
CA ASP A 65 -19.96 -19.79 -14.34
C ASP A 65 -21.26 -19.30 -14.97
N ILE A 66 -21.21 -19.06 -16.28
CA ILE A 66 -22.33 -18.60 -17.11
C ILE A 66 -23.52 -19.56 -17.09
N ASN A 67 -23.28 -20.84 -16.80
CA ASN A 67 -24.29 -21.90 -16.74
C ASN A 67 -24.95 -22.04 -15.35
N TYR A 68 -24.81 -21.06 -14.45
CA TYR A 68 -25.35 -21.19 -13.08
C TYR A 68 -26.88 -21.20 -12.99
N TYR A 69 -27.58 -20.68 -14.01
CA TYR A 69 -29.05 -20.59 -14.06
C TYR A 69 -29.68 -21.46 -15.16
N ASP A 70 -28.85 -22.19 -15.92
CA ASP A 70 -29.29 -23.28 -16.81
C ASP A 70 -29.29 -24.59 -16.00
#